data_AF-A0A8D9H9G5-F1
#
_entry.id   AF-A0A8D9H9G5-F1
#
_cell.length_a   1.000
_cell.length_b   1.000
_cell.length_c   1.000
_cell.angle_alpha   90.00
_cell.angle_beta   90.00
_cell.angle_gamma   90.00
#
_symmetry.space_group_name_H-M   'P 1'
#
loop_
_entity.id
_entity.type
_entity.pdbx_description
1 polymer ?
#
loop_
_entity_poly.entity_id
_entity_poly.type
_entity_poly.pdbx_seq_one_letter_code
_entity_poly.pdbx_strand_id
1 'polypeptide(L)'
;MCFSLDESSLRFGGLIEKLRFFDPQKVGMQIQRKMVNQAKIARYRHLVFHILEFLQKHQLYPDEQILKFKIELLNKTNKSLHHTEDAPQGIIIYGGRAAPLVTFLLNPNAVQELRGDKQYNLQMLKERYQVVFWWPFTQHKLVHEETVTVIDSRYGENFSVYKGSGNDSITQQFDACASWWTQGPDPAFQAELAREMAYTAARFGHVMFPENVYEPALKCDELLIDGVGKGWASRVYFSDNGSTAIEIALKMAFRKFCVDHETLLEFSEGRDEKKHIVVKVYNHFASGSYHGDTLGTMEAQAPSPYTGFLQQPWYTGRGLFLDPPTGFLSNGAWNLSLPEFFAEIAPEEYGTFSTRDEIFDKSRDTSTLATTYSAYVSKQLQEYSGNTQSAHVGALIIEPVTMILPKTTAELLGCKPDIACYAKLMTGGMIPLAVTLATDALFDSFSGDSKLQALLHGHSYSAHAMGCATAAKAIEWFKYPETNHNIIPQGGILRELWDEELVQQISCHSAVQRVVVIGTLFALELKVDASNSGYASLYAKSLLQMLREDGIFMRPLGNVVYLMCDPCTSPEICRELLSKLYKRLGEFNRA
;
A
#
# COMPACT_ATOMS: atom_id res chain seq x y z
N MET A 1 -16.57 -20.32 -27.64
CA MET A 1 -15.33 -19.78 -28.25
C MET A 1 -14.16 -20.67 -27.83
N CYS A 2 -13.26 -21.03 -28.76
CA CYS A 2 -12.10 -21.88 -28.50
C CYS A 2 -11.09 -21.17 -27.57
N PHE A 3 -10.75 -21.79 -26.43
CA PHE A 3 -9.71 -21.30 -25.52
C PHE A 3 -8.37 -21.98 -25.81
N SER A 4 -7.33 -21.18 -26.08
CA SER A 4 -5.94 -21.64 -26.06
C SER A 4 -5.37 -21.48 -24.64
N LEU A 5 -4.60 -22.47 -24.17
CA LEU A 5 -3.87 -22.36 -22.92
C LEU A 5 -2.54 -21.66 -23.16
N ASP A 6 -2.18 -20.68 -22.35
CA ASP A 6 -0.83 -20.10 -22.23
C ASP A 6 -0.08 -20.68 -21.00
N GLU A 7 1.26 -20.60 -20.95
CA GLU A 7 2.12 -21.15 -19.89
C GLU A 7 1.77 -20.64 -18.48
N SER A 8 1.16 -19.46 -18.36
CA SER A 8 0.64 -18.86 -17.13
C SER A 8 -0.49 -19.68 -16.46
N SER A 9 -1.24 -20.46 -17.24
CA SER A 9 -2.43 -21.21 -16.77
C SER A 9 -2.15 -22.54 -16.06
N LEU A 10 -0.87 -22.89 -15.87
CA LEU A 10 -0.41 -24.09 -15.16
C LEU A 10 0.00 -23.84 -13.69
N ARG A 11 -0.17 -22.61 -13.18
CA ARG A 11 0.13 -22.26 -11.76
C ARG A 11 -1.01 -22.71 -10.83
N PHE A 12 -0.69 -23.07 -9.58
CA PHE A 12 -1.61 -23.71 -8.59
C PHE A 12 -3.00 -23.05 -8.50
N GLY A 13 -3.07 -21.72 -8.43
CA GLY A 13 -4.35 -20.99 -8.41
C GLY A 13 -5.15 -21.14 -9.71
N GLY A 14 -4.51 -20.97 -10.87
CA GLY A 14 -5.18 -21.03 -12.17
C GLY A 14 -5.56 -22.43 -12.64
N LEU A 15 -4.79 -23.46 -12.25
CA LEU A 15 -5.10 -24.87 -12.54
C LEU A 15 -6.33 -25.32 -11.74
N ILE A 16 -6.37 -24.94 -10.46
CA ILE A 16 -7.46 -25.23 -9.55
C ILE A 16 -8.73 -24.45 -9.95
N GLU A 17 -8.63 -23.16 -10.34
CA GLU A 17 -9.77 -22.39 -10.84
C GLU A 17 -10.37 -22.98 -12.13
N LYS A 18 -9.56 -23.39 -13.10
CA LYS A 18 -10.09 -23.92 -14.37
C LYS A 18 -10.77 -25.27 -14.23
N LEU A 19 -10.27 -26.14 -13.34
CA LEU A 19 -10.92 -27.41 -12.98
C LEU A 19 -12.19 -27.21 -12.13
N ARG A 20 -12.41 -26.00 -11.58
CA ARG A 20 -13.57 -25.63 -10.76
C ARG A 20 -14.76 -25.04 -11.54
N PHE A 21 -14.56 -24.54 -12.77
CA PHE A 21 -15.62 -23.88 -13.56
C PHE A 21 -15.88 -24.47 -14.96
N PHE A 22 -14.97 -25.29 -15.50
CA PHE A 22 -15.10 -25.88 -16.85
C PHE A 22 -15.20 -27.42 -16.81
N ASP A 23 -15.63 -28.01 -17.93
CA ASP A 23 -15.77 -29.46 -18.11
C ASP A 23 -14.46 -30.22 -17.78
N PRO A 24 -14.45 -31.07 -16.75
CA PRO A 24 -13.27 -31.80 -16.28
C PRO A 24 -12.56 -32.62 -17.36
N GLN A 25 -13.31 -33.18 -18.31
CA GLN A 25 -12.72 -34.01 -19.38
C GLN A 25 -11.93 -33.16 -20.38
N LYS A 26 -12.40 -31.95 -20.69
CA LYS A 26 -11.73 -31.03 -21.63
C LYS A 26 -10.49 -30.39 -21.01
N VAL A 27 -10.57 -30.00 -19.74
CA VAL A 27 -9.44 -29.41 -19.00
C VAL A 27 -8.36 -30.46 -18.73
N GLY A 28 -8.76 -31.69 -18.38
CA GLY A 28 -7.85 -32.83 -18.19
C GLY A 28 -7.04 -33.16 -19.46
N MET A 29 -7.67 -33.25 -20.64
CA MET A 29 -6.97 -33.49 -21.90
C MET A 29 -5.97 -32.39 -22.28
N GLN A 30 -6.32 -31.13 -21.99
CA GLN A 30 -5.49 -29.98 -22.29
C GLN A 30 -4.25 -29.87 -21.36
N ILE A 31 -4.43 -30.18 -20.06
CA ILE A 31 -3.34 -30.30 -19.08
C ILE A 31 -2.41 -31.47 -19.44
N GLN A 32 -2.98 -32.62 -19.81
CA GLN A 32 -2.23 -33.80 -20.24
C GLN A 32 -1.34 -33.50 -21.46
N ARG A 33 -1.81 -32.68 -22.42
CA ARG A 33 -1.01 -32.25 -23.59
C ARG A 33 0.16 -31.33 -23.24
N LYS A 34 0.05 -30.49 -22.20
CA LYS A 34 1.11 -29.53 -21.81
C LYS A 34 2.10 -30.06 -20.76
N MET A 35 1.70 -31.00 -19.92
CA MET A 35 2.55 -31.59 -18.85
C MET A 35 3.59 -32.61 -19.36
N VAL A 36 3.71 -32.82 -20.68
CA VAL A 36 4.69 -33.76 -21.28
C VAL A 36 6.14 -33.22 -21.21
N ASN A 37 6.38 -31.97 -20.80
CA ASN A 37 7.72 -31.40 -20.78
C ASN A 37 8.47 -31.64 -19.45
N GLN A 38 9.45 -32.56 -19.50
CA GLN A 38 10.03 -33.30 -18.37
C GLN A 38 10.92 -32.48 -17.42
N ALA A 39 11.34 -31.27 -17.79
CA ALA A 39 12.28 -30.45 -17.01
C ALA A 39 11.60 -29.58 -15.90
N LYS A 40 10.27 -29.38 -15.95
CA LYS A 40 9.59 -28.39 -15.09
C LYS A 40 9.15 -28.94 -13.71
N ILE A 41 9.00 -30.25 -13.53
CA ILE A 41 8.44 -30.87 -12.30
C ILE A 41 9.39 -30.76 -11.09
N ALA A 42 10.71 -30.81 -11.30
CA ALA A 42 11.69 -30.72 -10.21
C ALA A 42 11.68 -29.37 -9.47
N ARG A 43 11.16 -28.30 -10.11
CA ARG A 43 11.10 -26.94 -9.53
C ARG A 43 9.96 -26.73 -8.51
N TYR A 44 9.00 -27.66 -8.41
CA TYR A 44 7.78 -27.50 -7.59
C TYR A 44 7.67 -28.50 -6.42
N ARG A 45 8.80 -29.05 -5.96
CA ARG A 45 8.87 -30.12 -4.93
C ARG A 45 8.09 -29.83 -3.63
N HIS A 46 8.10 -28.58 -3.18
CA HIS A 46 7.45 -28.14 -1.94
C HIS A 46 5.92 -28.14 -2.05
N LEU A 47 5.37 -27.88 -3.24
CA LEU A 47 3.94 -27.99 -3.51
C LEU A 47 3.47 -29.45 -3.61
N VAL A 48 4.28 -30.32 -4.21
CA VAL A 48 3.93 -31.74 -4.41
C VAL A 48 3.91 -32.50 -3.08
N PHE A 49 4.80 -32.17 -2.15
CA PHE A 49 4.82 -32.79 -0.81
C PHE A 49 3.55 -32.52 0.00
N HIS A 50 3.03 -31.29 0.01
CA HIS A 50 1.79 -30.97 0.72
C HIS A 50 0.56 -31.65 0.11
N ILE A 51 0.54 -31.84 -1.21
CA ILE A 51 -0.52 -32.61 -1.86
C ILE A 51 -0.42 -34.09 -1.50
N LEU A 52 0.80 -34.65 -1.46
CA LEU A 52 1.02 -36.03 -1.01
C LEU A 52 0.65 -36.22 0.46
N GLU A 53 0.93 -35.25 1.34
CA GLU A 53 0.50 -35.26 2.74
C GLU A 53 -1.01 -35.13 2.91
N PHE A 54 -1.66 -34.31 2.10
CA PHE A 54 -3.13 -34.23 2.06
C PHE A 54 -3.73 -35.58 1.63
N LEU A 55 -3.25 -36.17 0.53
CA LEU A 55 -3.69 -37.48 0.06
C LEU A 55 -3.47 -38.57 1.12
N GLN A 56 -2.38 -38.47 1.90
CA GLN A 56 -2.05 -39.39 2.98
C GLN A 56 -2.99 -39.23 4.17
N LYS A 57 -3.17 -37.99 4.64
CA LYS A 57 -4.00 -37.65 5.79
C LYS A 57 -5.46 -38.06 5.58
N HIS A 58 -5.93 -38.01 4.34
CA HIS A 58 -7.29 -38.36 3.96
C HIS A 58 -7.43 -39.80 3.42
N GLN A 59 -6.38 -40.63 3.51
CA GLN A 59 -6.38 -42.04 3.07
C GLN A 59 -6.88 -42.25 1.62
N LEU A 60 -6.67 -41.25 0.76
CA LEU A 60 -7.15 -41.29 -0.62
C LEU A 60 -6.30 -42.23 -1.49
N TYR A 61 -5.12 -42.61 -1.01
CA TYR A 61 -4.24 -43.62 -1.59
C TYR A 61 -3.54 -44.43 -0.49
N PRO A 62 -3.09 -45.67 -0.77
CA PRO A 62 -2.31 -46.46 0.19
C PRO A 62 -1.02 -45.75 0.61
N ASP A 63 -0.75 -45.74 1.92
CA ASP A 63 0.43 -45.10 2.51
C ASP A 63 1.75 -45.52 1.85
N GLU A 64 1.84 -46.79 1.46
CA GLU A 64 3.02 -47.36 0.79
C GLU A 64 3.28 -46.72 -0.58
N GLN A 65 2.23 -46.37 -1.34
CA GLN A 65 2.38 -45.66 -2.61
C GLN A 65 2.81 -44.22 -2.39
N ILE A 66 2.24 -43.54 -1.40
CA ILE A 66 2.60 -42.15 -1.08
C ILE A 66 4.05 -42.08 -0.58
N LEU A 67 4.45 -43.01 0.28
CA LEU A 67 5.81 -43.11 0.80
C LEU A 67 6.83 -43.40 -0.31
N LYS A 68 6.50 -44.31 -1.24
CA LYS A 68 7.34 -44.61 -2.42
C LYS A 68 7.54 -43.36 -3.30
N PHE A 69 6.51 -42.54 -3.47
CA PHE A 69 6.60 -41.26 -4.18
C PHE A 69 7.45 -40.22 -3.44
N LYS A 70 7.29 -40.10 -2.12
CA LYS A 70 8.11 -39.21 -1.28
C LYS A 70 9.60 -39.59 -1.38
N ILE A 71 9.91 -40.88 -1.32
CA ILE A 71 11.28 -41.43 -1.44
C ILE A 71 11.87 -41.16 -2.83
N GLU A 72 11.11 -41.37 -3.91
CA GLU A 72 11.58 -41.05 -5.28
C GLU A 72 11.83 -39.55 -5.50
N LEU A 73 11.02 -38.68 -4.87
CA LEU A 73 11.21 -37.22 -4.94
C LEU A 73 12.51 -36.79 -4.23
N LEU A 74 12.84 -37.45 -3.11
CA LEU A 74 14.04 -37.19 -2.32
C LEU A 74 15.32 -37.76 -2.98
N ASN A 75 15.26 -38.99 -3.51
CA ASN A 75 16.42 -39.66 -4.12
C ASN A 75 16.97 -38.98 -5.39
N LYS A 76 16.17 -38.14 -6.07
CA LYS A 76 16.62 -37.39 -7.26
C LYS A 76 17.10 -35.97 -6.97
N THR A 77 17.15 -35.56 -5.70
CA THR A 77 17.68 -34.24 -5.30
C THR A 77 18.99 -34.29 -4.52
N ASN A 78 19.38 -35.45 -3.96
CA ASN A 78 20.69 -35.65 -3.35
C ASN A 78 21.70 -36.19 -4.37
N LYS A 79 22.40 -35.30 -5.07
CA LYS A 79 23.78 -35.59 -5.52
C LYS A 79 24.76 -35.19 -4.41
N SER A 80 24.68 -35.88 -3.27
CA SER A 80 25.68 -35.94 -2.21
C SER A 80 25.06 -36.72 -1.05
N LEU A 81 25.80 -37.71 -0.52
CA LEU A 81 25.50 -38.54 0.66
C LEU A 81 24.51 -39.72 0.45
N HIS A 82 25.02 -40.80 -0.15
CA HIS A 82 25.30 -42.10 0.50
C HIS A 82 25.33 -43.26 -0.51
N HIS A 83 26.29 -44.16 -0.31
CA HIS A 83 26.60 -45.32 -1.16
C HIS A 83 25.42 -46.29 -1.25
N THR A 84 25.06 -46.68 -2.48
CA THR A 84 24.10 -47.74 -2.76
C THR A 84 24.77 -49.10 -2.76
N GLU A 85 24.80 -49.75 -1.60
CA GLU A 85 24.80 -51.20 -1.48
C GLU A 85 23.70 -51.51 -0.46
N ASP A 86 22.60 -52.12 -0.94
CA ASP A 86 21.39 -52.59 -0.20
C ASP A 86 20.02 -52.08 -0.73
N ALA A 87 19.90 -51.82 -2.03
CA ALA A 87 18.58 -51.75 -2.67
C ALA A 87 18.31 -53.05 -3.46
N PRO A 88 17.24 -53.82 -3.14
CA PRO A 88 16.89 -55.03 -3.88
C PRO A 88 16.68 -54.76 -5.37
N GLN A 89 17.37 -55.53 -6.21
CA GLN A 89 17.27 -55.47 -7.67
C GLN A 89 15.86 -55.86 -8.13
N GLY A 90 15.08 -54.87 -8.56
CA GLY A 90 13.77 -55.13 -9.13
C GLY A 90 12.97 -53.88 -9.47
N ILE A 91 13.53 -52.92 -10.23
CA ILE A 91 12.71 -51.82 -10.78
C ILE A 91 13.14 -51.53 -12.23
N ILE A 92 12.46 -52.19 -13.18
CA ILE A 92 12.38 -51.77 -14.58
C ILE A 92 11.16 -50.82 -14.71
N ILE A 93 11.41 -49.69 -15.38
CA ILE A 93 10.55 -48.51 -15.57
C ILE A 93 9.43 -48.80 -16.59
N TYR A 94 8.21 -48.24 -16.46
CA TYR A 94 7.45 -47.53 -17.52
C TYR A 94 6.07 -47.00 -17.04
N GLY A 95 5.80 -45.70 -17.30
CA GLY A 95 4.46 -45.10 -17.41
C GLY A 95 3.70 -44.71 -16.12
N GLY A 96 3.60 -43.41 -15.78
CA GLY A 96 2.65 -42.96 -14.73
C GLY A 96 3.01 -41.72 -13.89
N ARG A 97 3.84 -40.79 -14.37
CA ARG A 97 4.48 -39.75 -13.51
C ARG A 97 3.60 -38.56 -13.06
N ALA A 98 2.29 -38.61 -13.31
CA ALA A 98 1.31 -37.68 -12.73
C ALA A 98 0.01 -38.41 -12.34
N ALA A 99 0.01 -39.75 -12.35
CA ALA A 99 -1.21 -40.54 -12.24
C ALA A 99 -2.03 -40.22 -10.98
N PRO A 100 -1.48 -40.05 -9.77
CA PRO A 100 -2.32 -39.78 -8.60
C PRO A 100 -3.00 -38.39 -8.64
N LEU A 101 -2.28 -37.36 -9.10
CA LEU A 101 -2.82 -36.00 -9.23
C LEU A 101 -3.85 -35.94 -10.38
N VAL A 102 -3.54 -36.58 -11.50
CA VAL A 102 -4.45 -36.66 -12.65
C VAL A 102 -5.68 -37.50 -12.31
N THR A 103 -5.52 -38.63 -11.63
CA THR A 103 -6.62 -39.48 -11.14
C THR A 103 -7.45 -38.77 -10.08
N PHE A 104 -6.85 -37.96 -9.20
CA PHE A 104 -7.57 -37.10 -8.26
C PHE A 104 -8.38 -36.02 -8.99
N LEU A 105 -7.77 -35.32 -9.96
CA LEU A 105 -8.46 -34.30 -10.77
C LEU A 105 -9.52 -34.87 -11.71
N LEU A 106 -9.41 -36.16 -12.07
CA LEU A 106 -10.38 -36.90 -12.86
C LEU A 106 -11.45 -37.59 -12.00
N ASN A 107 -11.31 -37.59 -10.67
CA ASN A 107 -12.32 -38.12 -9.75
C ASN A 107 -13.39 -37.05 -9.50
N PRO A 108 -14.59 -37.16 -10.11
CA PRO A 108 -15.60 -36.11 -10.03
C PRO A 108 -16.09 -35.90 -8.59
N ASN A 109 -16.15 -36.96 -7.80
CA ASN A 109 -16.65 -36.93 -6.42
C ASN A 109 -15.68 -36.17 -5.50
N ALA A 110 -14.38 -36.43 -5.60
CA ALA A 110 -13.36 -35.74 -4.79
C ALA A 110 -13.26 -34.24 -5.15
N VAL A 111 -13.42 -33.91 -6.44
CA VAL A 111 -13.46 -32.51 -6.89
C VAL A 111 -14.76 -31.82 -6.46
N GLN A 112 -15.88 -32.54 -6.42
CA GLN A 112 -17.19 -32.01 -6.00
C GLN A 112 -17.25 -31.76 -4.49
N GLU A 113 -16.62 -32.62 -3.67
CA GLU A 113 -16.49 -32.43 -2.21
C GLU A 113 -15.70 -31.15 -1.88
N LEU A 114 -14.57 -30.91 -2.56
CA LEU A 114 -13.80 -29.66 -2.45
C LEU A 114 -14.59 -28.41 -2.87
N ARG A 115 -15.50 -28.54 -3.84
CA ARG A 115 -16.39 -27.43 -4.25
C ARG A 115 -17.44 -27.15 -3.17
N GLY A 116 -18.03 -28.20 -2.60
CA GLY A 116 -18.98 -28.12 -1.50
C GLY A 116 -18.40 -27.39 -0.29
N ASP A 117 -17.20 -27.78 0.15
CA ASP A 117 -16.50 -27.13 1.27
C ASP A 117 -16.17 -25.65 0.99
N LYS A 118 -15.75 -25.32 -0.23
CA LYS A 118 -15.43 -23.93 -0.58
C LYS A 118 -16.67 -23.05 -0.67
N GLN A 119 -17.74 -23.51 -1.32
CA GLN A 119 -19.02 -22.77 -1.36
C GLN A 119 -19.60 -22.60 0.04
N TYR A 120 -19.57 -23.67 0.85
CA TYR A 120 -19.92 -23.61 2.25
C TYR A 120 -19.10 -22.55 2.98
N ASN A 121 -17.77 -22.54 2.83
CA ASN A 121 -16.92 -21.52 3.47
C ASN A 121 -17.24 -20.09 3.01
N LEU A 122 -17.49 -19.85 1.72
CA LEU A 122 -17.84 -18.52 1.20
C LEU A 122 -19.22 -18.04 1.66
N GLN A 123 -20.18 -18.95 1.78
CA GLN A 123 -21.50 -18.66 2.33
C GLN A 123 -21.41 -18.40 3.85
N MET A 124 -20.65 -19.22 4.57
CA MET A 124 -20.37 -19.04 5.99
C MET A 124 -19.68 -17.71 6.29
N LEU A 125 -18.85 -17.19 5.37
CA LEU A 125 -18.29 -15.85 5.52
C LEU A 125 -19.40 -14.79 5.60
N LYS A 126 -20.42 -14.84 4.72
CA LYS A 126 -21.57 -13.92 4.74
C LYS A 126 -22.37 -14.00 6.04
N GLU A 127 -22.52 -15.19 6.58
CA GLU A 127 -23.36 -15.40 7.77
C GLU A 127 -22.64 -15.05 9.07
N ARG A 128 -21.32 -15.24 9.14
CA ARG A 128 -20.56 -15.10 10.39
C ARG A 128 -19.90 -13.74 10.61
N TYR A 129 -19.64 -12.97 9.55
CA TYR A 129 -18.88 -11.72 9.72
C TYR A 129 -19.57 -10.75 10.69
N GLN A 130 -20.92 -10.70 10.69
CA GLN A 130 -21.70 -9.75 11.52
C GLN A 130 -21.50 -9.98 13.02
N VAL A 131 -21.19 -11.23 13.40
CA VAL A 131 -21.04 -11.63 14.80
C VAL A 131 -19.60 -11.44 15.29
N VAL A 132 -18.63 -11.57 14.38
CA VAL A 132 -17.22 -11.73 14.77
C VAL A 132 -16.37 -10.50 14.45
N PHE A 133 -16.65 -9.79 13.36
CA PHE A 133 -15.79 -8.69 12.93
C PHE A 133 -16.15 -7.37 13.60
N TRP A 134 -15.10 -6.67 14.01
CA TRP A 134 -15.15 -5.24 14.33
C TRP A 134 -14.25 -4.51 13.32
N TRP A 135 -14.85 -3.99 12.25
CA TRP A 135 -14.12 -3.30 11.20
C TRP A 135 -13.63 -1.91 11.64
N PRO A 136 -12.40 -1.52 11.26
CA PRO A 136 -11.90 -0.17 11.48
C PRO A 136 -12.68 0.85 10.63
N PHE A 137 -12.84 2.06 11.15
CA PHE A 137 -13.50 3.18 10.46
C PHE A 137 -14.88 2.84 9.85
N THR A 138 -15.65 1.96 10.51
CA THR A 138 -16.94 1.48 10.01
C THR A 138 -18.01 1.55 11.09
N GLN A 139 -19.11 2.25 10.81
CA GLN A 139 -20.30 2.25 11.67
C GLN A 139 -21.12 0.99 11.38
N HIS A 140 -20.98 -0.03 12.23
CA HIS A 140 -21.58 -1.36 12.04
C HIS A 140 -23.11 -1.33 11.91
N LYS A 141 -23.79 -0.37 12.56
CA LYS A 141 -25.26 -0.21 12.42
C LYS A 141 -25.72 0.20 11.02
N LEU A 142 -24.83 0.79 10.22
CA LEU A 142 -25.11 1.23 8.85
C LEU A 142 -24.65 0.21 7.80
N VAL A 143 -24.08 -0.93 8.22
CA VAL A 143 -23.65 -1.99 7.31
C VAL A 143 -24.81 -2.94 7.08
N HIS A 144 -25.29 -2.98 5.85
CA HIS A 144 -26.30 -3.93 5.39
C HIS A 144 -25.63 -5.14 4.74
N GLU A 145 -26.19 -6.33 4.93
CA GLU A 145 -25.60 -7.59 4.46
C GLU A 145 -25.33 -7.60 2.95
N GLU A 146 -26.23 -7.02 2.19
CA GLU A 146 -26.17 -6.92 0.74
C GLU A 146 -24.99 -6.07 0.24
N THR A 147 -24.45 -5.19 1.09
CA THR A 147 -23.33 -4.30 0.73
C THR A 147 -21.97 -4.89 1.06
N VAL A 148 -21.93 -5.96 1.88
CA VAL A 148 -20.68 -6.60 2.28
C VAL A 148 -20.09 -7.39 1.11
N THR A 149 -18.83 -7.07 0.81
CA THR A 149 -18.10 -7.66 -0.32
C THR A 149 -17.32 -8.87 0.17
N VAL A 150 -17.63 -10.05 -0.36
CA VAL A 150 -16.90 -11.28 -0.06
C VAL A 150 -15.78 -11.45 -1.09
N ILE A 151 -14.56 -11.15 -0.69
CA ILE A 151 -13.37 -11.28 -1.53
C ILE A 151 -12.80 -12.69 -1.35
N ASP A 152 -12.78 -13.48 -2.43
CA ASP A 152 -12.19 -14.82 -2.44
C ASP A 152 -10.66 -14.76 -2.62
N SER A 153 -10.21 -13.87 -3.51
CA SER A 153 -8.79 -13.72 -3.85
C SER A 153 -8.54 -12.40 -4.61
N ARG A 154 -7.26 -12.12 -4.90
CA ARG A 154 -6.84 -11.09 -5.85
C ARG A 154 -5.81 -11.62 -6.85
N TYR A 155 -5.81 -11.07 -8.05
CA TYR A 155 -4.80 -11.33 -9.09
C TYR A 155 -4.42 -10.02 -9.79
N GLY A 156 -3.23 -9.52 -9.49
CA GLY A 156 -2.89 -8.12 -9.77
C GLY A 156 -3.93 -7.20 -9.15
N GLU A 157 -4.30 -6.14 -9.85
CA GLU A 157 -5.23 -5.11 -9.39
C GLU A 157 -6.69 -5.56 -9.23
N ASN A 158 -7.03 -6.81 -9.55
CA ASN A 158 -8.41 -7.28 -9.56
C ASN A 158 -8.72 -8.22 -8.39
N PHE A 159 -9.77 -7.90 -7.64
CA PHE A 159 -10.42 -8.82 -6.72
C PHE A 159 -11.30 -9.82 -7.46
N SER A 160 -11.29 -11.06 -7.00
CA SER A 160 -12.30 -12.07 -7.30
C SER A 160 -13.37 -12.00 -6.21
N VAL A 161 -14.53 -11.42 -6.53
CA VAL A 161 -15.62 -11.18 -5.58
C VAL A 161 -16.73 -12.21 -5.78
N TYR A 162 -17.14 -12.85 -4.69
CA TYR A 162 -18.24 -13.80 -4.67
C TYR A 162 -19.60 -13.10 -4.55
N LYS A 163 -20.51 -13.41 -5.49
CA LYS A 163 -21.91 -12.94 -5.49
C LYS A 163 -22.87 -14.12 -5.29
N GLY A 164 -23.38 -14.27 -4.07
CA GLY A 164 -24.27 -15.36 -3.65
C GLY A 164 -25.78 -15.04 -3.69
N SER A 165 -26.24 -14.09 -4.50
CA SER A 165 -27.68 -13.76 -4.62
C SER A 165 -28.26 -14.38 -5.92
N GLY A 166 -28.69 -15.64 -5.85
CA GLY A 166 -29.46 -16.32 -6.90
C GLY A 166 -28.65 -17.24 -7.83
N ASN A 167 -27.51 -16.79 -8.36
CA ASN A 167 -26.57 -17.62 -9.13
C ASN A 167 -25.16 -17.38 -8.60
N ASP A 168 -24.59 -18.39 -7.95
CA ASP A 168 -23.22 -18.36 -7.44
C ASP A 168 -22.24 -18.02 -8.56
N SER A 169 -21.63 -16.85 -8.45
CA SER A 169 -20.68 -16.36 -9.45
C SER A 169 -19.52 -15.63 -8.78
N ILE A 170 -18.35 -15.75 -9.39
CA ILE A 170 -17.18 -14.96 -9.05
C ILE A 170 -16.99 -13.95 -10.18
N THR A 171 -16.99 -12.67 -9.82
CA THR A 171 -16.78 -11.57 -10.76
C THR A 171 -15.53 -10.79 -10.39
N GLN A 172 -14.80 -10.33 -11.40
CA GLN A 172 -13.64 -9.47 -11.16
C GLN A 172 -14.07 -8.04 -10.86
N GLN A 173 -13.39 -7.41 -9.90
CA GLN A 173 -13.52 -5.98 -9.63
C GLN A 173 -12.12 -5.36 -9.48
N PHE A 174 -11.87 -4.27 -10.20
CA PHE A 174 -10.63 -3.50 -10.07
C PHE A 174 -10.59 -2.79 -8.71
N ASP A 175 -9.51 -2.96 -7.97
CA ASP A 175 -9.29 -2.32 -6.67
C ASP A 175 -8.82 -0.87 -6.81
N ALA A 176 -9.76 0.02 -7.12
CA ALA A 176 -9.49 1.45 -7.32
C ALA A 176 -9.25 2.23 -6.02
N CYS A 177 -9.47 1.62 -4.84
CA CYS A 177 -8.98 2.19 -3.58
C CYS A 177 -7.57 1.75 -3.21
N ALA A 178 -6.93 0.94 -4.08
CA ALA A 178 -5.64 0.32 -3.85
C ALA A 178 -5.52 -0.29 -2.45
N SER A 179 -6.59 -0.95 -1.97
CA SER A 179 -6.72 -1.50 -0.62
C SER A 179 -6.13 -0.59 0.47
N TRP A 180 -6.66 0.62 0.58
CA TRP A 180 -6.16 1.65 1.52
C TRP A 180 -4.80 2.22 1.11
N TRP A 181 -4.63 2.47 -0.20
CA TRP A 181 -3.43 3.07 -0.78
C TRP A 181 -2.15 2.25 -0.57
N THR A 182 -2.29 0.92 -0.45
CA THR A 182 -1.20 -0.04 -0.25
C THR A 182 -0.82 -0.78 -1.53
N GLN A 183 -1.77 -0.99 -2.45
CA GLN A 183 -1.56 -1.85 -3.63
C GLN A 183 -0.57 -1.26 -4.63
N GLY A 184 0.10 -2.18 -5.31
CA GLY A 184 1.18 -1.93 -6.25
C GLY A 184 1.59 -3.12 -7.14
N PRO A 185 1.34 -4.41 -6.81
CA PRO A 185 1.84 -5.50 -7.60
C PRO A 185 0.90 -5.88 -8.74
N ASP A 186 1.45 -5.87 -9.96
CA ASP A 186 0.88 -6.58 -11.09
C ASP A 186 0.82 -8.11 -10.83
N PRO A 187 0.12 -8.90 -11.66
CA PRO A 187 -0.06 -10.31 -11.38
C PRO A 187 1.22 -11.16 -11.43
N ALA A 188 2.23 -10.76 -12.20
CA ALA A 188 3.52 -11.42 -12.22
C ALA A 188 4.29 -11.10 -10.93
N PHE A 189 4.30 -9.83 -10.54
CA PHE A 189 4.99 -9.35 -9.36
C PHE A 189 4.38 -9.91 -8.07
N GLN A 190 3.06 -9.98 -7.96
CA GLN A 190 2.37 -10.62 -6.84
C GLN A 190 2.84 -12.08 -6.64
N ALA A 191 3.03 -12.82 -7.73
CA ALA A 191 3.49 -14.20 -7.69
C ALA A 191 5.00 -14.32 -7.37
N GLU A 192 5.81 -13.32 -7.68
CA GLU A 192 7.21 -13.24 -7.24
C GLU A 192 7.31 -12.92 -5.75
N LEU A 193 6.58 -11.91 -5.26
CA LEU A 193 6.53 -11.57 -3.84
C LEU A 193 6.07 -12.74 -2.98
N ALA A 194 5.04 -13.48 -3.41
CA ALA A 194 4.60 -14.67 -2.69
C ALA A 194 5.71 -15.74 -2.54
N ARG A 195 6.58 -15.89 -3.54
CA ARG A 195 7.72 -16.83 -3.47
C ARG A 195 8.83 -16.30 -2.57
N GLU A 196 9.14 -15.01 -2.68
CA GLU A 196 10.12 -14.34 -1.83
C GLU A 196 9.72 -14.43 -0.36
N MET A 197 8.44 -14.18 -0.06
CA MET A 197 7.89 -14.29 1.28
C MET A 197 7.94 -15.74 1.78
N ALA A 198 7.53 -16.72 0.97
CA ALA A 198 7.59 -18.13 1.37
C ALA A 198 9.03 -18.58 1.67
N TYR A 199 10.01 -18.15 0.87
CA TYR A 199 11.42 -18.40 1.13
C TYR A 199 11.88 -17.75 2.44
N THR A 200 11.53 -16.48 2.65
CA THR A 200 11.93 -15.72 3.83
C THR A 200 11.33 -16.29 5.12
N ALA A 201 10.06 -16.72 5.09
CA ALA A 201 9.44 -17.45 6.20
C ALA A 201 10.21 -18.72 6.55
N ALA A 202 10.55 -19.53 5.53
CA ALA A 202 11.26 -20.79 5.76
C ALA A 202 12.71 -20.59 6.25
N ARG A 203 13.37 -19.52 5.80
CA ARG A 203 14.78 -19.25 6.15
C ARG A 203 14.94 -18.52 7.48
N PHE A 204 14.11 -17.53 7.75
CA PHE A 204 14.28 -16.63 8.90
C PHE A 204 13.12 -16.70 9.89
N GLY A 205 11.88 -16.87 9.41
CA GLY A 205 10.71 -16.59 10.23
C GLY A 205 10.78 -15.16 10.77
N HIS A 206 10.86 -15.02 12.09
CA HIS A 206 11.21 -13.77 12.77
C HIS A 206 12.45 -13.99 13.65
N VAL A 207 13.43 -13.09 13.50
CA VAL A 207 14.68 -13.07 14.27
C VAL A 207 14.85 -11.70 14.92
N MET A 208 15.57 -11.66 16.06
CA MET A 208 15.78 -10.45 16.84
C MET A 208 16.58 -9.41 16.05
N PHE A 209 16.15 -8.14 16.06
CA PHE A 209 16.80 -7.05 15.32
C PHE A 209 17.82 -6.24 16.13
N PRO A 210 17.50 -5.68 17.32
CA PRO A 210 18.46 -4.87 18.06
C PRO A 210 19.79 -5.59 18.29
N GLU A 211 20.91 -4.93 18.00
CA GLU A 211 22.28 -5.47 18.08
C GLU A 211 22.59 -6.65 17.14
N ASN A 212 21.72 -6.93 16.17
CA ASN A 212 21.85 -8.02 15.20
C ASN A 212 21.76 -7.50 13.76
N VAL A 213 22.19 -8.32 12.80
CA VAL A 213 22.11 -8.02 11.37
C VAL A 213 21.72 -9.26 10.58
N TYR A 214 20.89 -9.09 9.56
CA TYR A 214 20.51 -10.14 8.63
C TYR A 214 20.24 -9.56 7.25
N GLU A 215 20.52 -10.38 6.24
CA GLU A 215 20.52 -10.01 4.82
C GLU A 215 19.32 -9.14 4.38
N PRO A 216 18.05 -9.51 4.62
CA PRO A 216 16.95 -8.72 4.09
C PRO A 216 16.81 -7.33 4.72
N ALA A 217 17.12 -7.17 6.01
CA ALA A 217 17.08 -5.86 6.66
C ALA A 217 18.18 -4.94 6.14
N LEU A 218 19.43 -5.42 6.10
CA LEU A 218 20.56 -4.64 5.59
C LEU A 218 20.35 -4.24 4.12
N LYS A 219 19.88 -5.17 3.28
CA LYS A 219 19.60 -4.89 1.87
C LYS A 219 18.49 -3.85 1.70
N CYS A 220 17.46 -3.89 2.55
CA CYS A 220 16.39 -2.91 2.56
C CYS A 220 16.92 -1.51 2.93
N ASP A 221 17.78 -1.40 3.95
CA ASP A 221 18.41 -0.13 4.35
C ASP A 221 19.23 0.49 3.22
N GLU A 222 20.10 -0.31 2.59
CA GLU A 222 20.95 0.14 1.48
C GLU A 222 20.08 0.69 0.33
N LEU A 223 19.01 -0.04 -0.05
CA LEU A 223 18.09 0.40 -1.10
C LEU A 223 17.33 1.68 -0.75
N LEU A 224 16.95 1.85 0.52
CA LEU A 224 16.27 3.06 0.99
C LEU A 224 17.22 4.26 0.98
N ILE A 225 18.44 4.11 1.47
CA ILE A 225 19.47 5.17 1.50
C ILE A 225 19.90 5.55 0.08
N ASP A 226 20.15 4.58 -0.80
CA ASP A 226 20.54 4.82 -2.20
C ASP A 226 19.37 5.26 -3.09
N GLY A 227 18.14 5.11 -2.60
CA GLY A 227 16.90 5.49 -3.25
C GLY A 227 16.33 6.77 -2.67
N VAL A 228 15.29 6.63 -1.86
CA VAL A 228 14.50 7.76 -1.33
C VAL A 228 15.28 8.64 -0.33
N GLY A 229 16.30 8.07 0.31
CA GLY A 229 17.22 8.74 1.22
C GLY A 229 18.39 9.46 0.55
N LYS A 230 18.52 9.34 -0.77
CA LYS A 230 19.77 9.67 -1.46
C LYS A 230 20.16 11.13 -1.26
N GLY A 231 21.35 11.34 -0.73
CA GLY A 231 21.95 12.65 -0.53
C GLY A 231 21.39 13.45 0.64
N TRP A 232 20.65 12.82 1.56
CA TRP A 232 20.23 13.45 2.82
C TRP A 232 20.17 12.46 4.00
N ALA A 233 19.62 11.26 3.82
CA ALA A 233 19.47 10.29 4.88
C ALA A 233 20.75 9.44 5.05
N SER A 234 21.00 9.04 6.28
CA SER A 234 22.16 8.20 6.65
C SER A 234 21.79 7.07 7.59
N ARG A 235 20.59 7.13 8.20
CA ARG A 235 20.08 6.11 9.11
C ARG A 235 18.65 5.72 8.75
N VAL A 236 18.33 4.45 9.00
CA VAL A 236 16.99 3.88 8.86
C VAL A 236 16.56 3.30 10.21
N TYR A 237 15.34 3.63 10.64
CA TYR A 237 14.73 3.09 11.84
C TYR A 237 13.45 2.35 11.46
N PHE A 238 13.38 1.03 11.70
CA PHE A 238 12.21 0.23 11.35
C PHE A 238 11.11 0.28 12.41
N SER A 239 9.87 0.23 11.95
CA SER A 239 8.67 0.08 12.78
C SER A 239 7.57 -0.70 12.03
N ASP A 240 6.39 -0.85 12.64
CA ASP A 240 5.36 -1.75 12.13
C ASP A 240 4.48 -1.09 11.04
N ASN A 241 4.18 0.20 11.16
CA ASN A 241 3.29 0.93 10.26
C ASN A 241 3.54 2.46 10.26
N GLY A 242 2.83 3.18 9.39
CA GLY A 242 2.95 4.64 9.24
C GLY A 242 2.79 5.41 10.56
N SER A 243 1.78 5.08 11.37
CA SER A 243 1.56 5.77 12.65
C SER A 243 2.76 5.64 13.59
N THR A 244 3.30 4.42 13.72
CA THR A 244 4.49 4.19 14.56
C THR A 244 5.74 4.88 14.02
N ALA A 245 5.91 4.95 12.69
CA ALA A 245 7.01 5.68 12.07
C ALA A 245 6.95 7.18 12.38
N ILE A 246 5.76 7.79 12.36
CA ILE A 246 5.56 9.20 12.71
C ILE A 246 5.81 9.44 14.21
N GLU A 247 5.35 8.58 15.11
CA GLU A 247 5.67 8.74 16.54
C GLU A 247 7.18 8.70 16.80
N ILE A 248 7.91 7.85 16.08
CA ILE A 248 9.37 7.80 16.10
C ILE A 248 9.96 9.10 15.55
N ALA A 249 9.46 9.60 14.42
CA ALA A 249 9.91 10.85 13.82
C ALA A 249 9.71 12.06 14.75
N LEU A 250 8.57 12.14 15.44
CA LEU A 250 8.31 13.19 16.42
C LEU A 250 9.30 13.15 17.58
N LYS A 251 9.61 11.96 18.12
CA LYS A 251 10.65 11.81 19.16
C LYS A 251 12.01 12.26 18.67
N MET A 252 12.38 11.88 17.44
CA MET A 252 13.64 12.29 16.80
C MET A 252 13.73 13.82 16.64
N ALA A 253 12.70 14.44 16.10
CA ALA A 253 12.61 15.88 15.89
C ALA A 253 12.72 16.66 17.21
N PHE A 254 11.96 16.24 18.24
CA PHE A 254 11.99 16.90 19.54
C PHE A 254 13.34 16.78 20.23
N ARG A 255 14.00 15.62 20.15
CA ARG A 255 15.35 15.45 20.70
C ARG A 255 16.34 16.40 20.05
N LYS A 256 16.37 16.44 18.71
CA LYS A 256 17.28 17.31 17.96
C LYS A 256 17.06 18.77 18.30
N PHE A 257 15.79 19.19 18.33
CA PHE A 257 15.43 20.53 18.76
C PHE A 257 15.99 20.86 20.15
N CYS A 258 15.79 19.98 21.14
CA CYS A 258 16.26 20.24 22.50
C CYS A 258 17.80 20.25 22.62
N VAL A 259 18.50 19.45 21.81
CA VAL A 259 19.98 19.48 21.75
C VAL A 259 20.48 20.77 21.13
N ASP A 260 19.93 21.18 19.98
CA ASP A 260 20.37 22.37 19.24
C ASP A 260 20.14 23.68 20.00
N HIS A 261 19.17 23.69 20.91
CA HIS A 261 18.83 24.85 21.72
C HIS A 261 19.32 24.72 23.18
N GLU A 262 20.18 23.74 23.46
CA GLU A 262 20.79 23.49 24.78
C GLU A 262 19.79 23.32 25.93
N THR A 263 18.53 23.02 25.64
CA THR A 263 17.47 22.88 26.64
C THR A 263 17.46 21.51 27.30
N LEU A 264 18.25 20.58 26.78
CA LEU A 264 18.34 19.22 27.31
C LEU A 264 18.97 19.15 28.72
N LEU A 265 19.91 20.06 29.02
CA LEU A 265 20.66 20.11 30.28
C LEU A 265 19.81 20.63 31.45
N GLU A 266 18.77 21.42 31.19
CA GLU A 266 17.84 21.89 32.24
C GLU A 266 17.08 20.71 32.90
N PHE A 267 16.92 19.57 32.20
CA PHE A 267 16.21 18.38 32.70
C PHE A 267 17.09 17.38 33.46
N SER A 268 18.42 17.37 33.24
CA SER A 268 19.32 16.41 33.89
C SER A 268 19.81 16.86 35.27
N GLU A 269 19.75 18.16 35.59
CA GLU A 269 20.30 18.72 36.84
C GLU A 269 19.28 18.92 37.98
N GLY A 270 18.06 18.40 37.86
CA GLY A 270 17.09 18.44 38.98
C GLY A 270 16.69 19.85 39.44
N ARG A 271 16.85 20.87 38.60
CA ARG A 271 16.31 22.22 38.86
C ARG A 271 14.80 22.17 38.65
N ASP A 272 14.08 22.01 39.76
CA ASP A 272 12.63 21.80 39.89
C ASP A 272 11.76 23.00 39.45
N GLU A 273 12.35 24.02 38.83
CA GLU A 273 11.59 25.08 38.15
C GLU A 273 11.23 24.59 36.75
N LYS A 274 10.11 23.87 36.68
CA LYS A 274 9.46 23.35 35.47
C LYS A 274 9.24 24.46 34.42
N LYS A 275 10.26 24.79 33.65
CA LYS A 275 10.09 25.38 32.33
C LYS A 275 9.49 24.28 31.44
N HIS A 276 8.16 24.25 31.39
CA HIS A 276 7.44 23.39 30.47
C HIS A 276 7.71 23.87 29.04
N ILE A 277 8.75 23.32 28.40
CA ILE A 277 8.96 23.51 26.96
C ILE A 277 7.84 22.75 26.26
N VAL A 278 6.87 23.49 25.74
CA VAL A 278 5.79 22.92 24.94
C VAL A 278 6.29 22.87 23.50
N VAL A 279 6.91 21.75 23.12
CA VAL A 279 7.24 21.50 21.72
C VAL A 279 5.95 21.16 20.98
N LYS A 280 5.68 21.86 19.87
CA LYS A 280 4.47 21.66 19.07
C LYS A 280 4.82 21.36 17.63
N VAL A 281 3.95 20.61 16.98
CA VAL A 281 4.11 20.22 15.57
C VAL A 281 3.60 21.36 14.70
N TYR A 282 4.43 21.80 13.76
CA TYR A 282 3.99 22.70 12.72
C TYR A 282 3.50 21.89 11.52
N ASN A 283 2.24 22.07 11.14
CA ASN A 283 1.61 21.28 10.08
C ASN A 283 0.95 22.18 9.04
N HIS A 284 1.40 22.05 7.79
CA HIS A 284 0.79 22.70 6.64
C HIS A 284 -0.39 21.86 6.15
N PHE A 285 -1.52 21.88 6.85
CA PHE A 285 -2.87 21.51 6.37
C PHE A 285 -3.83 21.47 7.55
N ALA A 286 -4.36 22.63 7.97
CA ALA A 286 -5.24 22.71 9.15
C ALA A 286 -6.56 21.95 9.02
N SER A 287 -6.95 21.59 7.81
CA SER A 287 -8.23 20.95 7.54
C SER A 287 -8.11 19.57 6.87
N GLY A 288 -6.90 19.00 6.69
CA GLY A 288 -6.76 17.77 5.89
C GLY A 288 -5.54 16.87 6.07
N SER A 289 -4.53 17.23 6.86
CA SER A 289 -3.37 16.35 7.07
C SER A 289 -3.74 15.13 7.91
N TYR A 290 -3.20 13.95 7.57
CA TYR A 290 -3.41 12.71 8.29
C TYR A 290 -2.08 11.98 8.45
N HIS A 291 -1.77 11.54 9.68
CA HIS A 291 -0.48 10.94 10.04
C HIS A 291 -0.61 9.59 10.76
N GLY A 292 -1.82 9.03 10.82
CA GLY A 292 -2.12 7.81 11.57
C GLY A 292 -2.98 8.04 12.80
N ASP A 293 -3.42 6.94 13.42
CA ASP A 293 -4.44 6.94 14.48
C ASP A 293 -3.89 6.65 15.89
N THR A 294 -2.57 6.53 16.07
CA THR A 294 -2.01 6.40 17.42
C THR A 294 -1.96 7.77 18.08
N LEU A 295 -1.97 7.83 19.41
CA LEU A 295 -2.13 9.11 20.11
C LEU A 295 -1.07 10.14 19.72
N GLY A 296 0.20 9.74 19.58
CA GLY A 296 1.27 10.67 19.22
C GLY A 296 1.08 11.28 17.82
N THR A 297 0.54 10.52 16.88
CA THR A 297 0.26 11.01 15.52
C THR A 297 -1.01 11.84 15.45
N MET A 298 -2.04 11.47 16.22
CA MET A 298 -3.25 12.28 16.35
C MET A 298 -2.94 13.67 16.91
N GLU A 299 -2.00 13.80 17.85
CA GLU A 299 -1.60 15.10 18.40
C GLU A 299 -0.95 16.03 17.35
N ALA A 300 -0.47 15.48 16.23
CA ALA A 300 0.02 16.23 15.07
C ALA A 300 -1.06 16.53 14.02
N GLN A 301 -2.31 16.09 14.26
CA GLN A 301 -3.46 16.38 13.42
C GLN A 301 -4.27 17.55 13.99
N ALA A 302 -4.86 18.36 13.11
CA ALA A 302 -5.73 19.46 13.52
C ALA A 302 -7.04 18.96 14.16
N PRO A 303 -7.67 19.76 15.04
CA PRO A 303 -8.97 19.45 15.61
C PRO A 303 -10.03 19.22 14.53
N SER A 304 -10.74 18.10 14.61
CA SER A 304 -11.78 17.72 13.66
C SER A 304 -12.83 16.81 14.34
N PRO A 305 -13.95 16.47 13.67
CA PRO A 305 -14.87 15.45 14.17
C PRO A 305 -14.21 14.08 14.48
N TYR A 306 -13.03 13.81 13.90
CA TYR A 306 -12.27 12.57 14.10
C TYR A 306 -11.31 12.61 15.30
N THR A 307 -11.00 13.78 15.84
CA THR A 307 -10.08 13.93 16.98
C THR A 307 -10.81 14.34 18.27
N GLY A 308 -12.13 14.49 18.22
CA GLY A 308 -12.94 14.83 19.39
C GLY A 308 -12.93 13.78 20.50
N PHE A 309 -13.47 14.15 21.66
CA PHE A 309 -13.48 13.33 22.88
C PHE A 309 -14.01 11.90 22.70
N LEU A 310 -15.01 11.71 21.83
CA LEU A 310 -15.58 10.38 21.56
C LEU A 310 -14.61 9.43 20.83
N GLN A 311 -13.64 9.97 20.09
CA GLN A 311 -12.66 9.18 19.35
C GLN A 311 -11.40 8.93 20.20
N GLN A 312 -10.87 9.98 20.83
CA GLN A 312 -9.65 9.90 21.63
C GLN A 312 -9.70 10.92 22.79
N PRO A 313 -10.12 10.51 24.01
CA PRO A 313 -10.25 11.41 25.15
C PRO A 313 -8.96 12.12 25.59
N TRP A 314 -7.80 11.60 25.21
CA TRP A 314 -6.48 12.17 25.57
C TRP A 314 -5.91 13.12 24.53
N TYR A 315 -6.57 13.28 23.38
CA TYR A 315 -6.14 14.21 22.35
C TYR A 315 -6.28 15.66 22.83
N THR A 316 -5.25 16.48 22.58
CA THR A 316 -5.28 17.92 22.89
C THR A 316 -4.93 18.81 21.70
N GLY A 317 -4.43 18.25 20.59
CA GLY A 317 -4.11 19.00 19.37
C GLY A 317 -2.85 19.85 19.55
N ARG A 318 -1.69 19.20 19.59
CA ARG A 318 -0.40 19.82 19.93
C ARG A 318 0.32 20.39 18.71
N GLY A 319 -0.37 21.23 17.95
CA GLY A 319 0.21 21.83 16.75
C GLY A 319 -0.18 23.28 16.48
N LEU A 320 0.62 23.90 15.61
CA LEU A 320 0.21 25.07 14.84
C LEU A 320 -0.16 24.57 13.45
N PHE A 321 -1.42 24.77 13.10
CA PHE A 321 -2.02 24.23 11.88
C PHE A 321 -2.33 25.37 10.94
N LEU A 322 -1.72 25.39 9.75
CA LEU A 322 -1.99 26.40 8.73
C LEU A 322 -2.72 25.80 7.54
N ASP A 323 -3.55 26.60 6.89
CA ASP A 323 -4.14 26.24 5.60
C ASP A 323 -3.18 26.67 4.47
N PRO A 324 -2.68 25.73 3.65
CA PRO A 324 -1.85 26.07 2.50
C PRO A 324 -2.68 26.39 1.26
N PRO A 325 -2.11 27.12 0.29
CA PRO A 325 -2.59 27.13 -1.08
C PRO A 325 -2.76 25.71 -1.62
N THR A 326 -3.83 25.46 -2.38
CA THR A 326 -4.10 24.16 -3.01
C THR A 326 -4.20 24.28 -4.53
N GLY A 327 -3.57 23.35 -5.25
CA GLY A 327 -3.62 23.28 -6.72
C GLY A 327 -4.61 22.21 -7.20
N PHE A 328 -5.39 22.53 -8.23
CA PHE A 328 -6.37 21.61 -8.81
C PHE A 328 -6.71 21.94 -10.25
N LEU A 329 -7.20 20.96 -11.00
CA LEU A 329 -7.73 21.12 -12.35
C LEU A 329 -9.25 21.35 -12.31
N SER A 330 -9.75 22.36 -13.03
CA SER A 330 -11.18 22.64 -13.16
C SER A 330 -11.45 23.36 -14.48
N ASN A 331 -12.50 22.95 -15.21
CA ASN A 331 -12.85 23.50 -16.52
C ASN A 331 -11.67 23.54 -17.51
N GLY A 332 -10.83 22.50 -17.45
CA GLY A 332 -9.66 22.31 -18.31
C GLY A 332 -8.46 23.22 -18.06
N ALA A 333 -8.46 23.99 -16.97
CA ALA A 333 -7.33 24.79 -16.55
C ALA A 333 -6.89 24.42 -15.12
N TRP A 334 -5.59 24.46 -14.87
CA TRP A 334 -5.04 24.31 -13.52
C TRP A 334 -5.20 25.62 -12.76
N ASN A 335 -5.67 25.56 -11.52
CA ASN A 335 -6.01 26.70 -10.69
C ASN A 335 -5.37 26.56 -9.31
N LEU A 336 -5.14 27.69 -8.65
CA LEU A 336 -4.77 27.77 -7.24
C LEU A 336 -5.96 28.27 -6.43
N SER A 337 -6.32 27.56 -5.36
CA SER A 337 -7.21 28.05 -4.31
C SER A 337 -6.37 28.48 -3.13
N LEU A 338 -6.51 29.74 -2.74
CA LEU A 338 -5.83 30.33 -1.60
C LEU A 338 -6.77 30.34 -0.38
N PRO A 339 -6.25 30.17 0.84
CA PRO A 339 -7.06 30.36 2.06
C PRO A 339 -7.66 31.77 2.11
N GLU A 340 -8.84 31.93 2.72
CA GLU A 340 -9.60 33.20 2.74
C GLU A 340 -8.78 34.41 3.19
N PHE A 341 -7.85 34.22 4.13
CA PHE A 341 -6.95 35.27 4.62
C PHE A 341 -6.02 35.86 3.55
N PHE A 342 -5.73 35.12 2.46
CA PHE A 342 -4.88 35.58 1.37
C PHE A 342 -5.65 36.26 0.23
N ALA A 343 -6.98 36.15 0.21
CA ALA A 343 -7.78 36.55 -0.93
C ALA A 343 -7.75 38.06 -1.22
N GLU A 344 -7.39 38.88 -0.22
CA GLU A 344 -7.33 40.34 -0.35
C GLU A 344 -5.97 40.88 -0.83
N ILE A 345 -4.91 40.06 -0.84
CA ILE A 345 -3.53 40.57 -0.88
C ILE A 345 -2.83 40.36 -2.24
N ALA A 346 -3.22 39.36 -3.05
CA ALA A 346 -2.49 39.03 -4.28
C ALA A 346 -3.39 38.69 -5.50
N PRO A 347 -4.26 39.60 -5.98
CA PRO A 347 -5.17 39.35 -7.11
C PRO A 347 -4.48 39.05 -8.46
N GLU A 348 -3.23 39.47 -8.66
CA GLU A 348 -2.54 39.36 -9.97
C GLU A 348 -1.87 37.99 -10.21
N GLU A 349 -1.65 37.16 -9.18
CA GLU A 349 -1.11 35.80 -9.32
C GLU A 349 -2.19 34.70 -9.32
N TYR A 350 -3.48 35.08 -9.46
CA TYR A 350 -4.65 34.22 -9.69
C TYR A 350 -4.66 33.59 -11.11
N GLY A 351 -3.51 33.12 -11.57
CA GLY A 351 -3.35 32.56 -12.90
C GLY A 351 -4.07 31.22 -13.05
N THR A 352 -4.75 31.03 -14.18
CA THR A 352 -4.97 29.70 -14.73
C THR A 352 -3.67 29.22 -15.36
N PHE A 353 -3.20 28.05 -14.97
CA PHE A 353 -2.00 27.41 -15.50
C PHE A 353 -2.39 26.42 -16.60
N SER A 354 -1.52 26.30 -17.60
CA SER A 354 -1.76 25.35 -18.70
C SER A 354 -1.45 23.93 -18.26
N THR A 355 -0.44 23.76 -17.40
CA THR A 355 0.02 22.47 -16.90
C THR A 355 0.14 22.44 -15.37
N ARG A 356 0.09 21.23 -14.80
CA ARG A 356 0.37 20.99 -13.37
C ARG A 356 1.77 21.46 -13.00
N ASP A 357 2.74 21.18 -13.86
CA ASP A 357 4.16 21.37 -13.55
C ASP A 357 4.51 22.86 -13.41
N GLU A 358 3.78 23.76 -14.07
CA GLU A 358 3.88 25.22 -13.84
C GLU A 358 3.55 25.63 -12.40
N ILE A 359 2.66 24.91 -11.70
CA ILE A 359 2.34 25.19 -10.30
C ILE A 359 3.52 24.87 -9.39
N PHE A 360 4.29 23.82 -9.72
CA PHE A 360 5.44 23.34 -8.95
C PHE A 360 6.78 23.85 -9.49
N ASP A 361 6.77 24.81 -10.42
CA ASP A 361 7.99 25.35 -10.99
C ASP A 361 8.77 26.18 -9.96
N LYS A 362 10.08 25.90 -9.83
CA LYS A 362 10.96 26.57 -8.86
C LYS A 362 11.06 28.09 -9.06
N SER A 363 10.82 28.62 -10.24
CA SER A 363 10.79 30.07 -10.47
C SER A 363 9.75 30.77 -9.59
N ARG A 364 8.68 30.05 -9.19
CA ARG A 364 7.63 30.56 -8.30
C ARG A 364 8.09 30.79 -6.87
N ASP A 365 9.23 30.24 -6.44
CA ASP A 365 9.80 30.52 -5.11
C ASP A 365 10.18 32.00 -4.94
N THR A 366 10.30 32.74 -6.05
CA THR A 366 10.56 34.17 -6.07
C THR A 366 9.31 35.04 -6.32
N SER A 367 8.12 34.43 -6.37
CA SER A 367 6.88 35.14 -6.65
C SER A 367 6.41 36.00 -5.48
N THR A 368 5.48 36.92 -5.77
CA THR A 368 4.84 37.76 -4.75
C THR A 368 4.00 36.89 -3.82
N LEU A 369 3.32 35.86 -4.35
CA LEU A 369 2.58 34.89 -3.54
C LEU A 369 3.52 34.11 -2.61
N ALA A 370 4.67 33.64 -3.08
CA ALA A 370 5.64 32.93 -2.24
C ALA A 370 6.17 33.84 -1.10
N THR A 371 6.50 35.09 -1.43
CA THR A 371 6.94 36.09 -0.44
C THR A 371 5.84 36.38 0.59
N THR A 372 4.60 36.53 0.14
CA THR A 372 3.43 36.80 0.99
C THR A 372 3.11 35.61 1.89
N TYR A 373 3.16 34.40 1.34
CA TYR A 373 2.94 33.16 2.10
C TYR A 373 4.03 32.97 3.14
N SER A 374 5.30 33.16 2.78
CA SER A 374 6.43 33.09 3.72
C SER A 374 6.32 34.12 4.85
N ALA A 375 5.88 35.34 4.53
CA ALA A 375 5.63 36.39 5.53
C ALA A 375 4.48 36.01 6.48
N TYR A 376 3.41 35.42 5.96
CA TYR A 376 2.30 34.89 6.77
C TYR A 376 2.77 33.77 7.70
N VAL A 377 3.49 32.77 7.19
CA VAL A 377 4.04 31.68 7.99
C VAL A 377 4.94 32.24 9.10
N SER A 378 5.82 33.17 8.76
CA SER A 378 6.71 33.82 9.72
C SER A 378 5.93 34.57 10.81
N LYS A 379 4.87 35.29 10.44
CA LYS A 379 3.99 35.99 11.37
C LYS A 379 3.26 35.00 12.30
N GLN A 380 2.70 33.91 11.76
CA GLN A 380 2.03 32.89 12.56
C GLN A 380 3.00 32.24 13.55
N LEU A 381 4.22 31.91 13.12
CA LEU A 381 5.27 31.39 13.98
C LEU A 381 5.65 32.39 15.10
N GLN A 382 5.77 33.68 14.78
CA GLN A 382 6.07 34.73 15.76
C GLN A 382 4.95 34.88 16.80
N GLU A 383 3.70 35.01 16.36
CA GLU A 383 2.52 35.09 17.24
C GLU A 383 2.45 33.89 18.18
N TYR A 384 2.76 32.70 17.66
CA TYR A 384 2.77 31.46 18.43
C TYR A 384 3.93 31.35 19.42
N SER A 385 5.07 31.98 19.12
CA SER A 385 6.25 32.04 20.00
C SER A 385 6.10 33.03 21.16
N GLY A 386 5.10 33.92 21.14
CA GLY A 386 4.87 34.91 22.20
C GLY A 386 5.99 35.95 22.33
N ASN A 387 6.19 36.50 23.53
CA ASN A 387 7.13 37.59 23.80
C ASN A 387 8.63 37.22 23.67
N THR A 388 8.97 35.95 23.45
CA THR A 388 10.37 35.50 23.37
C THR A 388 11.03 35.72 22.00
N GLN A 389 10.31 36.24 21.00
CA GLN A 389 10.81 36.63 19.67
C GLN A 389 11.62 35.59 18.88
N SER A 390 11.71 34.34 19.33
CA SER A 390 12.44 33.29 18.62
C SER A 390 11.56 32.06 18.38
N ALA A 391 10.86 32.07 17.25
CA ALA A 391 10.26 30.85 16.72
C ALA A 391 11.38 30.02 16.08
N HIS A 392 11.81 28.98 16.76
CA HIS A 392 12.84 28.07 16.27
C HIS A 392 12.18 26.87 15.58
N VAL A 393 12.49 26.64 14.31
CA VAL A 393 12.08 25.44 13.58
C VAL A 393 13.09 24.33 13.88
N GLY A 394 12.62 23.19 14.38
CA GLY A 394 13.49 22.11 14.85
C GLY A 394 13.93 21.10 13.79
N ALA A 395 12.98 20.55 13.03
CA ALA A 395 13.26 19.56 12.00
C ALA A 395 12.13 19.54 10.95
N LEU A 396 12.49 19.31 9.68
CA LEU A 396 11.53 19.08 8.61
C LEU A 396 11.24 17.58 8.49
N ILE A 397 9.96 17.22 8.68
CA ILE A 397 9.45 15.85 8.52
C ILE A 397 8.64 15.76 7.21
N ILE A 398 8.96 14.80 6.35
CA ILE A 398 8.18 14.49 5.14
C ILE A 398 7.55 13.09 5.26
N GLU A 399 6.23 13.01 5.09
CA GLU A 399 5.49 11.74 5.05
C GLU A 399 4.75 11.61 3.70
N PRO A 400 5.34 10.91 2.71
CA PRO A 400 4.65 10.66 1.46
C PRO A 400 3.59 9.57 1.63
N VAL A 401 2.32 9.90 1.36
CA VAL A 401 1.21 8.94 1.39
C VAL A 401 1.33 7.88 0.29
N THR A 402 1.76 8.30 -0.90
CA THR A 402 2.10 7.44 -2.02
C THR A 402 3.61 7.58 -2.25
N MET A 403 4.34 6.46 -2.30
CA MET A 403 5.66 6.50 -2.91
C MET A 403 5.43 6.76 -4.39
N ILE A 404 5.53 8.02 -4.82
CA ILE A 404 5.59 8.38 -6.23
C ILE A 404 6.96 7.92 -6.70
N LEU A 405 7.14 6.61 -6.89
CA LEU A 405 8.34 6.13 -7.53
C LEU A 405 8.21 6.44 -9.03
N PRO A 406 9.23 7.07 -9.63
CA PRO A 406 10.59 7.25 -9.09
C PRO A 406 10.97 8.71 -8.75
N LYS A 407 10.08 9.71 -8.92
CA LYS A 407 10.31 11.07 -8.39
C LYS A 407 9.84 11.18 -6.95
N THR A 408 10.77 11.16 -6.00
CA THR A 408 10.41 11.31 -4.58
C THR A 408 9.69 12.65 -4.34
N THR A 409 8.86 12.73 -3.30
CA THR A 409 8.23 14.01 -2.92
C THR A 409 9.28 15.09 -2.61
N ALA A 410 10.45 14.71 -2.08
CA ALA A 410 11.58 15.61 -1.88
C ALA A 410 12.10 16.20 -3.20
N GLU A 411 12.15 15.41 -4.28
CA GLU A 411 12.51 15.90 -5.62
C GLU A 411 11.44 16.81 -6.21
N LEU A 412 10.15 16.47 -6.02
CA LEU A 412 9.03 17.32 -6.46
C LEU A 412 9.03 18.68 -5.75
N LEU A 413 9.27 18.69 -4.44
CA LEU A 413 9.37 19.92 -3.63
C LEU A 413 10.71 20.63 -3.83
N GLY A 414 11.71 19.96 -4.41
CA GLY A 414 13.05 20.50 -4.57
C GLY A 414 13.82 20.76 -3.26
N CYS A 415 13.37 20.16 -2.15
CA CYS A 415 13.95 20.30 -0.81
C CYS A 415 14.17 18.94 -0.14
N LYS A 416 15.17 18.85 0.74
CA LYS A 416 15.52 17.63 1.47
C LYS A 416 15.03 17.71 2.92
N PRO A 417 14.41 16.64 3.47
CA PRO A 417 13.98 16.63 4.86
C PRO A 417 15.14 16.31 5.82
N ASP A 418 14.88 16.51 7.11
CA ASP A 418 15.70 15.94 8.19
C ASP A 418 15.24 14.52 8.56
N ILE A 419 13.92 14.28 8.45
CA ILE A 419 13.27 13.00 8.76
C ILE A 419 12.24 12.68 7.67
N ALA A 420 12.13 11.42 7.27
CA ALA A 420 11.02 10.98 6.41
C ALA A 420 10.48 9.61 6.79
N CYS A 421 9.16 9.45 6.70
CA CYS A 421 8.46 8.22 7.09
C CYS A 421 7.85 7.50 5.89
N TYR A 422 8.13 6.21 5.72
CA TYR A 422 7.61 5.40 4.61
C TYR A 422 6.94 4.13 5.11
N ALA A 423 5.87 3.71 4.45
CA ALA A 423 5.11 2.49 4.73
C ALA A 423 4.35 2.06 3.45
N LYS A 424 3.14 1.51 3.58
CA LYS A 424 2.19 1.24 2.47
C LYS A 424 2.85 0.57 1.26
N LEU A 425 3.00 1.31 0.15
CA LEU A 425 3.56 0.82 -1.12
C LEU A 425 5.00 0.31 -1.01
N MET A 426 5.73 0.66 0.05
CA MET A 426 7.10 0.19 0.31
C MET A 426 7.25 -1.32 0.24
N THR A 427 6.25 -2.08 0.69
CA THR A 427 6.23 -3.55 0.65
C THR A 427 5.39 -4.11 -0.50
N GLY A 428 5.08 -3.28 -1.51
CA GLY A 428 4.21 -3.66 -2.62
C GLY A 428 2.83 -4.13 -2.16
N GLY A 429 2.30 -3.60 -1.06
CA GLY A 429 0.96 -3.92 -0.57
C GLY A 429 0.75 -5.34 -0.01
N MET A 430 1.83 -6.10 0.23
CA MET A 430 1.73 -7.50 0.66
C MET A 430 1.75 -7.70 2.18
N ILE A 431 2.52 -6.90 2.91
CA ILE A 431 2.74 -7.07 4.36
C ILE A 431 3.09 -5.73 5.02
N PRO A 432 2.64 -5.44 6.26
CA PRO A 432 3.03 -4.22 6.95
C PRO A 432 4.54 -4.16 7.25
N LEU A 433 5.13 -3.01 6.96
CA LEU A 433 6.43 -2.56 7.43
C LEU A 433 6.45 -1.04 7.29
N ALA A 434 7.12 -0.35 8.20
CA ALA A 434 7.41 1.06 8.06
C ALA A 434 8.86 1.38 8.43
N VAL A 435 9.33 2.52 7.95
CA VAL A 435 10.66 3.05 8.22
C VAL A 435 10.61 4.54 8.47
N THR A 436 11.49 5.00 9.35
CA THR A 436 11.80 6.41 9.57
C THR A 436 13.26 6.64 9.19
N LEU A 437 13.50 7.34 8.09
CA LEU A 437 14.82 7.75 7.65
C LEU A 437 15.23 9.04 8.38
N ALA A 438 16.50 9.15 8.75
CA ALA A 438 17.04 10.31 9.45
C ALA A 438 18.45 10.68 8.97
N THR A 439 18.81 11.94 9.16
CA THR A 439 20.18 12.45 8.96
C THR A 439 21.13 11.99 10.08
N ASP A 440 22.44 12.05 9.83
CA ASP A 440 23.45 11.77 10.87
C ASP A 440 23.35 12.75 12.05
N ALA A 441 23.10 14.04 11.79
CA ALA A 441 22.95 15.04 12.85
C ALA A 441 21.81 14.71 13.84
N LEU A 442 20.73 14.09 13.34
CA LEU A 442 19.64 13.59 14.19
C LEU A 442 20.05 12.38 15.00
N PHE A 443 20.74 11.42 14.38
CA PHE A 443 21.27 10.24 15.06
C PHE A 443 22.24 10.60 16.19
N ASP A 444 23.14 11.55 15.94
CA ASP A 444 24.13 12.02 16.91
C ASP A 444 23.48 12.65 18.15
N SER A 445 22.27 13.23 18.03
CA SER A 445 21.53 13.81 19.17
C SER A 445 21.10 12.79 20.25
N PHE A 446 21.11 11.49 19.91
CA PHE A 446 20.84 10.38 20.81
C PHE A 446 22.11 9.62 21.24
N SER A 447 23.28 10.02 20.73
CA SER A 447 24.55 9.40 21.11
C SER A 447 24.96 9.83 22.51
N GLY A 448 25.46 8.89 23.30
CA GLY A 448 25.98 9.14 24.64
C GLY A 448 26.31 7.85 25.39
N ASP A 449 26.84 8.00 26.61
CA ASP A 449 27.39 6.89 27.40
C ASP A 449 26.32 6.08 28.17
N SER A 450 25.05 6.49 28.11
CA SER A 450 23.95 5.84 28.81
C SER A 450 22.85 5.40 27.86
N LYS A 451 22.32 4.19 28.09
CA LYS A 451 21.11 3.69 27.41
C LYS A 451 19.92 4.64 27.55
N LEU A 452 19.87 5.44 28.63
CA LEU A 452 18.81 6.44 28.84
C LEU A 452 18.85 7.61 27.84
N GLN A 453 19.98 7.80 27.14
CA GLN A 453 20.13 8.83 26.10
C GLN A 453 19.72 8.33 24.72
N ALA A 454 19.59 7.00 24.54
CA ALA A 454 19.17 6.40 23.28
C ALA A 454 17.69 6.65 22.99
N LEU A 455 17.30 6.41 21.72
CA LEU A 455 15.89 6.43 21.33
C LEU A 455 15.18 5.17 21.84
N LEU A 456 14.56 5.26 23.01
CA LEU A 456 13.82 4.16 23.63
C LEU A 456 12.41 4.02 23.02
N HIS A 457 12.35 3.56 21.78
CA HIS A 457 11.09 3.23 21.07
C HIS A 457 11.30 1.95 20.25
N GLY A 458 10.84 0.80 20.71
CA GLY A 458 11.01 -0.46 19.98
C GLY A 458 9.72 -1.26 19.89
N HIS A 459 9.52 -1.93 18.75
CA HIS A 459 8.46 -2.91 18.53
C HIS A 459 9.06 -4.32 18.49
N SER A 460 8.32 -5.32 18.93
CA SER A 460 8.79 -6.72 18.90
C SER A 460 9.17 -7.17 17.48
N TYR A 461 8.43 -6.70 16.46
CA TYR A 461 8.67 -7.03 15.06
C TYR A 461 9.48 -5.97 14.29
N SER A 462 10.20 -5.10 14.99
CA SER A 462 11.09 -4.11 14.35
C SER A 462 12.00 -4.80 13.33
N ALA A 463 12.03 -4.29 12.10
CA ALA A 463 12.77 -4.82 10.97
C ALA A 463 12.52 -6.30 10.66
N HIS A 464 11.30 -6.83 10.87
CA HIS A 464 11.02 -8.24 10.61
C HIS A 464 11.44 -8.66 9.20
N ALA A 465 12.16 -9.80 9.10
CA ALA A 465 12.82 -10.24 7.87
C ALA A 465 11.87 -10.37 6.68
N MET A 466 10.63 -10.81 6.93
CA MET A 466 9.58 -10.93 5.93
C MET A 466 9.28 -9.59 5.24
N GLY A 467 9.06 -8.54 6.03
CA GLY A 467 8.78 -7.21 5.53
C GLY A 467 9.97 -6.64 4.78
N CYS A 468 11.17 -6.80 5.33
CA CYS A 468 12.38 -6.24 4.73
C CYS A 468 12.70 -6.89 3.37
N ALA A 469 12.57 -8.22 3.25
CA ALA A 469 12.77 -8.93 1.98
C ALA A 469 11.74 -8.50 0.94
N THR A 470 10.47 -8.39 1.34
CA THR A 470 9.37 -7.93 0.49
C THR A 470 9.59 -6.49 0.03
N ALA A 471 10.01 -5.60 0.94
CA ALA A 471 10.28 -4.19 0.63
C ALA A 471 11.46 -4.03 -0.32
N ALA A 472 12.59 -4.69 -0.04
CA ALA A 472 13.75 -4.69 -0.92
C ALA A 472 13.37 -5.12 -2.35
N LYS A 473 12.59 -6.20 -2.46
CA LYS A 473 12.11 -6.70 -3.76
C LYS A 473 11.20 -5.72 -4.48
N ALA A 474 10.30 -5.05 -3.74
CA ALA A 474 9.38 -4.07 -4.31
C ALA A 474 10.07 -2.77 -4.77
N ILE A 475 11.00 -2.26 -3.97
CA ILE A 475 11.79 -1.08 -4.33
C ILE A 475 12.54 -1.32 -5.65
N GLU A 476 13.18 -2.48 -5.80
CA GLU A 476 13.85 -2.84 -7.06
C GLU A 476 12.85 -2.99 -8.20
N TRP A 477 11.77 -3.75 -8.00
CA TRP A 477 10.78 -4.03 -9.06
C TRP A 477 10.15 -2.78 -9.65
N PHE A 478 9.77 -1.81 -8.80
CA PHE A 478 9.12 -0.59 -9.24
C PHE A 478 10.08 0.41 -9.89
N LYS A 479 11.37 0.35 -9.56
CA LYS A 479 12.39 1.31 -10.02
C LYS A 479 12.92 0.99 -11.41
N TYR A 480 12.99 -0.29 -11.77
CA TYR A 480 13.70 -0.73 -12.97
C TYR A 480 12.76 -0.90 -14.18
N PRO A 481 13.12 -0.38 -15.38
CA PRO A 481 12.29 -0.46 -16.58
C PRO A 481 12.11 -1.89 -17.11
N GLU A 482 12.99 -2.82 -16.76
CA GLU A 482 12.89 -4.24 -17.11
C GLU A 482 11.70 -4.94 -16.44
N THR A 483 11.26 -4.44 -15.28
CA THR A 483 10.16 -4.99 -14.49
C THR A 483 8.95 -4.06 -14.44
N ASN A 484 9.16 -2.75 -14.59
CA ASN A 484 8.09 -1.76 -14.64
C ASN A 484 8.15 -0.96 -15.95
N HIS A 485 7.31 -1.34 -16.92
CA HIS A 485 7.24 -0.71 -18.24
C HIS A 485 6.73 0.74 -18.23
N ASN A 486 6.25 1.24 -17.10
CA ASN A 486 5.86 2.64 -16.97
C ASN A 486 7.03 3.56 -16.60
N ILE A 487 8.19 3.00 -16.26
CA ILE A 487 9.39 3.80 -15.99
C ILE A 487 10.04 4.20 -17.32
N ILE A 488 10.14 5.51 -17.53
CA ILE A 488 10.87 6.09 -18.66
C ILE A 488 12.38 5.89 -18.39
N PRO A 489 13.11 5.18 -19.28
CA PRO A 489 14.54 4.90 -19.08
C PRO A 489 15.38 6.17 -18.90
N GLN A 490 15.02 7.24 -19.61
CA GLN A 490 15.63 8.56 -19.49
C GLN A 490 15.04 9.30 -18.29
N GLY A 491 15.77 9.29 -17.17
CA GLY A 491 15.42 10.04 -15.97
C GLY A 491 14.77 9.21 -14.88
N GLY A 492 14.38 7.96 -15.15
CA GLY A 492 13.73 7.10 -14.18
C GLY A 492 12.50 7.82 -13.64
N ILE A 493 11.53 8.14 -14.49
CA ILE A 493 10.29 8.82 -14.06
C ILE A 493 9.11 7.96 -14.53
N LEU A 494 8.03 7.93 -13.74
CA LEU A 494 6.80 7.30 -14.15
C LEU A 494 6.19 8.14 -15.27
N ARG A 495 5.88 7.52 -16.42
CA ARG A 495 5.12 8.19 -17.48
C ARG A 495 3.73 8.59 -16.97
N GLU A 496 3.11 9.58 -17.61
CA GLU A 496 1.71 9.90 -17.33
C GLU A 496 0.83 8.68 -17.64
N LEU A 497 0.04 8.26 -16.64
CA LEU A 497 -0.78 7.05 -16.70
C LEU A 497 -2.23 7.33 -17.12
N TRP A 498 -2.69 8.55 -16.87
CA TRP A 498 -4.09 8.95 -17.04
C TRP A 498 -4.27 9.63 -18.39
N ASP A 499 -5.30 9.22 -19.14
CA ASP A 499 -5.62 9.77 -20.46
C ASP A 499 -5.97 11.26 -20.37
N GLU A 500 -5.16 12.11 -21.00
CA GLU A 500 -5.25 13.56 -20.87
C GLU A 500 -6.60 14.10 -21.35
N GLU A 501 -7.12 13.60 -22.48
CA GLU A 501 -8.41 14.04 -23.02
C GLU A 501 -9.56 13.74 -22.06
N LEU A 502 -9.62 12.52 -21.51
CA LEU A 502 -10.65 12.14 -20.53
C LEU A 502 -10.51 12.93 -19.23
N VAL A 503 -9.29 13.15 -18.74
CA VAL A 503 -9.05 14.00 -17.55
C VAL A 503 -9.63 15.40 -17.77
N GLN A 504 -9.37 15.99 -18.94
CA GLN A 504 -9.89 17.31 -19.32
C GLN A 504 -11.43 17.30 -19.38
N GLN A 505 -12.03 16.32 -20.05
CA GLN A 505 -13.49 16.17 -20.15
C GLN A 505 -14.16 16.02 -18.78
N ILE A 506 -13.59 15.20 -17.89
CA ILE A 506 -14.11 15.02 -16.52
C ILE A 506 -13.99 16.33 -15.73
N SER A 507 -12.89 17.08 -15.88
CA SER A 507 -12.70 18.36 -15.19
C SER A 507 -13.71 19.44 -15.59
N CYS A 508 -14.28 19.34 -16.80
CA CYS A 508 -15.32 20.23 -17.32
C CYS A 508 -16.74 19.76 -16.99
N HIS A 509 -16.90 18.58 -16.39
CA HIS A 509 -18.22 18.02 -16.12
C HIS A 509 -18.97 18.85 -15.06
N SER A 510 -20.26 19.11 -15.29
CA SER A 510 -21.04 20.03 -14.46
C SER A 510 -21.08 19.60 -12.99
N ALA A 511 -21.13 18.30 -12.69
CA ALA A 511 -21.15 17.73 -11.34
C ALA A 511 -19.78 17.75 -10.62
N VAL A 512 -18.68 18.01 -11.33
CA VAL A 512 -17.33 18.01 -10.77
C VAL A 512 -16.94 19.42 -10.33
N GLN A 513 -16.42 19.54 -9.11
CA GLN A 513 -15.89 20.79 -8.55
C GLN A 513 -14.43 20.99 -8.94
N ARG A 514 -13.62 19.95 -8.72
CA ARG A 514 -12.18 19.96 -9.00
C ARG A 514 -11.66 18.55 -9.23
N VAL A 515 -10.54 18.45 -9.92
CA VAL A 515 -9.78 17.22 -10.20
C VAL A 515 -8.35 17.38 -9.72
N VAL A 516 -7.76 16.32 -9.18
CA VAL A 516 -6.34 16.20 -8.88
C VAL A 516 -5.83 14.93 -9.53
N VAL A 517 -4.80 15.05 -10.36
CA VAL A 517 -4.20 13.92 -11.07
C VAL A 517 -2.67 14.01 -10.96
N ILE A 518 -2.06 12.95 -10.45
CA ILE A 518 -0.60 12.84 -10.30
C ILE A 518 -0.18 11.38 -10.13
N GLY A 519 0.75 10.92 -10.97
CA GLY A 519 1.27 9.56 -10.92
C GLY A 519 0.14 8.53 -10.97
N THR A 520 0.03 7.69 -9.95
CA THR A 520 -0.98 6.64 -9.86
C THR A 520 -2.34 7.10 -9.31
N LEU A 521 -2.51 8.39 -9.01
CA LEU A 521 -3.73 8.95 -8.44
C LEU A 521 -4.50 9.77 -9.48
N PHE A 522 -5.79 9.47 -9.61
CA PHE A 522 -6.80 10.35 -10.15
C PHE A 522 -7.89 10.55 -9.08
N ALA A 523 -8.20 11.79 -8.74
CA ALA A 523 -9.26 12.13 -7.79
C ALA A 523 -10.12 13.27 -8.32
N LEU A 524 -11.42 13.21 -8.04
CA LEU A 524 -12.35 14.31 -8.27
C LEU A 524 -13.16 14.59 -7.01
N GLU A 525 -13.51 15.85 -6.81
CA GLU A 525 -14.49 16.26 -5.81
C GLU A 525 -15.81 16.59 -6.52
N LEU A 526 -16.90 16.02 -6.03
CA LEU A 526 -18.25 16.32 -6.49
C LEU A 526 -18.76 17.63 -5.87
N LYS A 527 -19.44 18.46 -6.69
CA LYS A 527 -20.16 19.63 -6.18
C LYS A 527 -21.30 19.18 -5.27
N VAL A 528 -21.39 19.79 -4.09
CA VAL A 528 -22.47 19.58 -3.13
C VAL A 528 -23.17 20.89 -2.80
N ASP A 529 -24.47 20.82 -2.50
CA ASP A 529 -25.19 21.92 -1.88
C ASP A 529 -24.76 22.05 -0.41
N ALA A 530 -24.74 23.28 0.12
CA ALA A 530 -24.13 23.64 1.40
C ALA A 530 -24.62 22.84 2.63
N SER A 531 -25.75 22.13 2.53
CA SER A 531 -26.33 21.30 3.58
C SER A 531 -25.70 19.90 3.71
N ASN A 532 -24.85 19.46 2.79
CA ASN A 532 -24.28 18.09 2.76
C ASN A 532 -22.81 18.04 2.30
N SER A 533 -21.92 18.80 2.95
CA SER A 533 -20.47 18.77 2.68
C SER A 533 -19.68 17.91 3.68
N GLY A 534 -18.47 17.49 3.29
CA GLY A 534 -17.51 16.81 4.16
C GLY A 534 -17.55 15.28 4.15
N TYR A 535 -16.81 14.67 5.09
CA TYR A 535 -16.56 13.22 5.16
C TYR A 535 -17.83 12.36 5.39
N ALA A 536 -18.88 12.95 5.95
CA ALA A 536 -20.16 12.28 6.22
C ALA A 536 -21.13 12.33 5.02
N SER A 537 -20.75 12.99 3.93
CA SER A 537 -21.60 13.12 2.75
C SER A 537 -21.92 11.76 2.11
N LEU A 538 -23.18 11.61 1.73
CA LEU A 538 -23.70 10.43 1.03
C LEU A 538 -23.69 10.60 -0.49
N TYR A 539 -23.30 11.77 -1.02
CA TYR A 539 -23.42 12.09 -2.45
C TYR A 539 -22.58 11.20 -3.35
N ALA A 540 -21.36 10.87 -2.91
CA ALA A 540 -20.50 9.95 -3.66
C ALA A 540 -21.08 8.53 -3.72
N LYS A 541 -21.96 8.13 -2.78
CA LYS A 541 -22.40 6.73 -2.64
C LYS A 541 -23.13 6.18 -3.87
N SER A 542 -23.98 6.99 -4.51
CA SER A 542 -24.70 6.54 -5.72
C SER A 542 -23.73 6.32 -6.88
N LEU A 543 -22.77 7.22 -7.09
CA LEU A 543 -21.71 7.05 -8.09
C LEU A 543 -20.82 5.84 -7.79
N LEU A 544 -20.42 5.66 -6.52
CA LEU A 544 -19.69 4.49 -6.03
C LEU A 544 -20.43 3.18 -6.31
N GLN A 545 -21.75 3.15 -6.14
CA GLN A 545 -22.57 1.98 -6.43
C GLN A 545 -22.60 1.68 -7.94
N MET A 546 -22.81 2.70 -8.78
CA MET A 546 -22.78 2.54 -10.24
C MET A 546 -21.42 2.05 -10.74
N LEU A 547 -20.32 2.56 -10.19
CA LEU A 547 -18.96 2.12 -10.55
C LEU A 547 -18.68 0.70 -10.09
N ARG A 548 -19.24 0.29 -8.96
CA ARG A 548 -19.16 -1.10 -8.47
C ARG A 548 -19.90 -2.07 -9.39
N GLU A 549 -21.00 -1.65 -10.02
CA GLU A 549 -21.68 -2.43 -11.06
C GLU A 549 -20.82 -2.60 -12.31
N ASP A 550 -19.99 -1.60 -12.65
CA ASP A 550 -19.02 -1.63 -13.76
C ASP A 550 -17.73 -2.40 -13.43
N GLY A 551 -17.68 -3.03 -12.25
CA GLY A 551 -16.53 -3.80 -11.79
C GLY A 551 -15.40 -2.94 -11.22
N ILE A 552 -15.69 -1.76 -10.67
CA ILE A 552 -14.69 -0.89 -10.02
C ILE A 552 -15.00 -0.81 -8.52
N PHE A 553 -14.12 -1.35 -7.69
CA PHE A 553 -14.22 -1.30 -6.24
C PHE A 553 -13.48 -0.07 -5.68
N MET A 554 -14.15 0.71 -4.84
CA MET A 554 -13.60 1.93 -4.23
C MET A 554 -14.26 2.22 -2.90
N ARG A 555 -13.65 3.12 -2.12
CA ARG A 555 -14.15 3.62 -0.83
C ARG A 555 -14.44 5.12 -0.92
N PRO A 556 -15.52 5.61 -0.29
CA PRO A 556 -15.79 7.05 -0.23
C PRO A 556 -14.78 7.79 0.65
N LEU A 557 -14.47 9.04 0.27
CA LEU A 557 -13.82 10.04 1.11
C LEU A 557 -14.65 11.32 1.09
N GLY A 558 -15.77 11.32 1.82
CA GLY A 558 -16.77 12.38 1.71
C GLY A 558 -17.29 12.54 0.28
N ASN A 559 -17.08 13.73 -0.29
CA ASN A 559 -17.45 14.06 -1.68
C ASN A 559 -16.39 13.71 -2.71
N VAL A 560 -15.25 13.19 -2.27
CA VAL A 560 -14.14 12.85 -3.16
C VAL A 560 -14.31 11.40 -3.62
N VAL A 561 -14.26 11.23 -4.94
CA VAL A 561 -14.14 9.94 -5.62
C VAL A 561 -12.75 9.86 -6.21
N TYR A 562 -12.07 8.74 -6.01
CA TYR A 562 -10.72 8.54 -6.50
C TYR A 562 -10.54 7.16 -7.12
N LEU A 563 -9.62 7.13 -8.07
CA LEU A 563 -9.07 5.94 -8.70
C LEU A 563 -7.57 5.96 -8.41
N MET A 564 -7.10 4.94 -7.71
CA MET A 564 -5.69 4.72 -7.47
C MET A 564 -5.29 3.41 -8.13
N CYS A 565 -4.31 3.49 -9.05
CA CYS A 565 -3.76 2.32 -9.72
C CYS A 565 -2.41 1.92 -9.13
N ASP A 566 -1.87 0.82 -9.62
CA ASP A 566 -0.55 0.33 -9.23
C ASP A 566 0.54 1.02 -10.09
N PRO A 567 1.81 1.11 -9.62
CA PRO A 567 2.90 1.70 -10.41
C PRO A 567 3.15 1.01 -11.75
N CYS A 568 2.79 -0.27 -11.87
CA CYS A 568 2.92 -1.08 -13.09
C CYS A 568 1.64 -1.11 -13.95
N THR A 569 0.54 -0.48 -13.52
CA THR A 569 -0.72 -0.49 -14.28
C THR A 569 -0.54 0.18 -15.63
N SER A 570 -0.97 -0.48 -16.70
CA SER A 570 -0.87 0.07 -18.05
C SER A 570 -1.83 1.26 -18.26
N PRO A 571 -1.45 2.34 -18.98
CA PRO A 571 -2.32 3.47 -19.28
C PRO A 571 -3.64 3.09 -19.96
N GLU A 572 -3.68 1.98 -20.69
CA GLU A 572 -4.89 1.44 -21.30
C GLU A 572 -5.95 1.07 -20.27
N ILE A 573 -5.53 0.47 -19.14
CA ILE A 573 -6.43 0.15 -18.01
C ILE A 573 -6.91 1.44 -17.37
N CYS A 574 -6.01 2.41 -17.11
CA CYS A 574 -6.38 3.71 -16.56
C CYS A 574 -7.39 4.45 -17.45
N ARG A 575 -7.22 4.40 -18.77
CA ARG A 575 -8.17 4.95 -19.75
C ARG A 575 -9.54 4.26 -19.67
N GLU A 576 -9.59 2.93 -19.52
CA GLU A 576 -10.85 2.20 -19.35
C GLU A 576 -11.58 2.64 -18.07
N LEU A 577 -10.85 2.79 -16.96
CA LEU A 577 -11.41 3.26 -15.69
C LEU A 577 -11.99 4.67 -15.81
N LEU A 578 -11.26 5.60 -16.43
CA LEU A 578 -11.75 6.96 -16.68
C LEU A 578 -12.95 6.97 -17.63
N SER A 579 -12.97 6.11 -18.65
CA SER A 579 -14.11 6.01 -19.59
C SER A 579 -15.39 5.57 -18.87
N LYS A 580 -15.30 4.57 -17.99
CA LYS A 580 -16.41 4.12 -17.15
C LYS A 580 -16.86 5.23 -16.19
N LEU A 581 -15.92 5.89 -15.53
CA LEU A 581 -16.21 7.03 -14.65
C LEU A 581 -16.93 8.16 -15.38
N TYR A 582 -16.41 8.58 -16.53
CA TYR A 582 -17.00 9.65 -17.32
C TYR A 582 -18.41 9.31 -17.80
N LYS A 583 -18.63 8.06 -18.25
CA LYS A 583 -19.97 7.58 -18.60
C LYS A 583 -20.93 7.68 -17.42
N ARG A 584 -20.54 7.21 -16.23
CA ARG A 584 -21.40 7.26 -15.03
C ARG A 584 -21.61 8.67 -14.51
N LEU A 585 -20.68 9.60 -14.73
CA LEU A 585 -20.90 11.02 -14.47
C LEU A 585 -21.99 11.60 -15.36
N GLY A 586 -22.08 11.18 -16.63
CA GLY A 586 -23.17 11.60 -17.53
C GLY A 586 -24.55 11.07 -17.12
N GLU A 587 -24.59 9.94 -16.43
CA GLU A 587 -25.82 9.34 -15.87
C GLU A 587 -26.14 9.87 -14.45
N PHE A 588 -25.21 10.60 -13.83
CA PHE A 588 -25.33 11.06 -12.46
C PHE A 588 -26.32 12.22 -12.34
N ASN A 589 -27.54 11.90 -11.93
CA ASN A 589 -28.53 12.89 -11.53
C ASN A 589 -28.21 13.43 -10.13
N ARG A 590 -28.15 14.75 -9.98
CA ARG A 590 -28.17 15.44 -8.69
C ARG A 590 -29.58 15.31 -8.11
N ALA A 591 -29.91 14.16 -7.55
CA ALA A 591 -31.16 13.92 -6.83
C ALA A 591 -31.17 14.66 -5.49
#